data_AF-A0AA41RM40-F1
#
_entry.id   AF-A0AA41RM40-F1
#
_cell.length_a   1.000
_cell.length_b   1.000
_cell.length_c   1.000
_cell.angle_alpha   90.00
_cell.angle_beta   90.00
_cell.angle_gamma   90.00
#
_symmetry.space_group_name_H-M   'P 1'
#
loop_
_entity.id
_entity.type
_entity.pdbx_description
1 polymer ?
#
loop_
_entity_poly.entity_id
_entity_poly.type
_entity_poly.pdbx_seq_one_letter_code
_entity_poly.pdbx_strand_id
1 'polypeptide(L)'
;MAVPTLVAMGARTERVWTFKVDGTTYSPGKINDGPAGRLDSNLQTIAKIAAVCNDALVTQSGSQYIANGMPTEAALKLLVEKRGIPEGLDRSLSASDVLSCCKRWGVVERRIATLEFDRDKKSMGVIVKSSFGRNTLLVK
;
A
#
# COMPACT_ATOMS: atom_id res chain seq x y z
N MET A 1 -11.39 6.33 8.78
CA MET A 1 -10.35 7.02 8.00
C MET A 1 -10.32 6.42 6.60
N ALA A 2 -10.07 7.22 5.57
CA ALA A 2 -9.92 6.76 4.19
C ALA A 2 -8.96 7.70 3.44
N VAL A 3 -8.34 7.22 2.36
CA VAL A 3 -7.61 8.07 1.41
C VAL A 3 -8.60 8.51 0.34
N PRO A 4 -9.00 9.80 0.26
CA PRO A 4 -9.96 10.28 -0.74
C PRO A 4 -9.29 10.63 -2.08
N THR A 5 -8.03 11.07 -2.01
CA THR A 5 -7.27 11.57 -3.15
C THR A 5 -5.82 11.15 -3.00
N LEU A 6 -5.22 10.65 -4.08
CA LEU A 6 -3.79 10.40 -4.20
C LEU A 6 -3.23 11.37 -5.24
N VAL A 7 -2.07 11.96 -4.97
CA VAL A 7 -1.43 12.94 -5.84
C VAL A 7 -0.03 12.45 -6.17
N ALA A 8 0.34 12.44 -7.45
CA ALA A 8 1.67 12.02 -7.90
C ALA A 8 2.28 13.03 -8.86
N MET A 9 3.61 13.12 -8.87
CA MET A 9 4.33 13.95 -9.82
C MET A 9 4.23 13.36 -11.23
N GLY A 10 3.98 14.21 -12.22
CA GLY A 10 4.01 13.85 -13.62
C GLY A 10 5.43 13.84 -14.20
N ALA A 11 5.53 13.48 -15.48
CA ALA A 11 6.82 13.42 -16.18
C ALA A 11 7.54 14.78 -16.29
N ARG A 12 6.84 15.88 -16.04
CA ARG A 12 7.40 17.24 -15.95
C ARG A 12 7.15 17.75 -14.53
N THR A 13 8.09 18.52 -13.99
CA THR A 13 8.05 19.07 -12.62
C THR A 13 6.78 19.88 -12.33
N GLU A 14 6.15 20.46 -13.36
CA GLU A 14 4.96 21.31 -13.21
C GLU A 14 3.65 20.56 -13.42
N ARG A 15 3.70 19.27 -13.77
CA ARG A 15 2.51 18.44 -13.94
C ARG A 15 2.34 17.56 -12.73
N VAL A 16 1.12 17.53 -12.23
CA VAL A 16 0.70 16.69 -11.12
C VAL A 16 -0.51 15.88 -11.56
N TRP A 17 -0.51 14.59 -11.22
CA TRP A 17 -1.62 13.69 -11.45
C TRP A 17 -2.42 13.53 -10.17
N THR A 18 -3.71 13.85 -10.25
CA THR A 18 -4.65 13.66 -9.15
C THR A 18 -5.48 12.42 -9.45
N PHE A 19 -5.43 11.47 -8.53
CA PHE A 19 -6.19 10.24 -8.57
C PHE A 19 -7.30 10.30 -7.53
N LYS A 20 -8.54 10.10 -7.97
CA LYS A 20 -9.70 10.01 -7.09
C LYS A 20 -9.83 8.58 -6.58
N VAL A 21 -9.92 8.41 -5.27
CA VAL A 21 -9.98 7.09 -4.66
C VAL A 21 -11.41 6.84 -4.19
N ASP A 22 -12.08 5.89 -4.84
CA ASP A 22 -13.45 5.51 -4.48
C ASP A 22 -13.51 4.64 -3.23
N GLY A 23 -14.71 4.55 -2.66
CA GLY A 23 -15.02 3.73 -1.50
C GLY A 23 -15.06 4.55 -0.21
N THR A 24 -15.84 4.07 0.75
CA THR A 24 -16.02 4.70 2.05
C THR A 24 -15.28 3.90 3.11
N THR A 25 -14.53 4.60 3.96
CA THR A 25 -13.81 4.00 5.09
C THR A 25 -12.88 2.87 4.64
N TYR A 26 -13.24 1.62 4.94
CA TYR A 26 -12.41 0.45 4.71
C TYR A 26 -12.95 -0.48 3.61
N SER A 27 -13.97 -0.05 2.88
CA SER A 27 -14.51 -0.84 1.78
C SER A 27 -13.51 -0.92 0.61
N PRO A 28 -13.43 -2.07 -0.07
CA PRO A 28 -12.77 -2.20 -1.35
C PRO A 28 -13.32 -1.18 -2.33
N GLY A 29 -12.47 -0.70 -3.24
CA GLY A 29 -12.83 0.33 -4.20
C GLY A 29 -11.85 0.32 -5.37
N LYS A 30 -11.90 1.38 -6.18
CA LYS A 30 -10.99 1.58 -7.29
C LYS A 30 -10.41 2.98 -7.25
N ILE A 31 -9.26 3.13 -7.89
CA ILE A 31 -8.67 4.43 -8.14
C ILE A 31 -9.10 4.86 -9.54
N ASN A 32 -9.82 5.97 -9.61
CA ASN A 32 -10.25 6.62 -10.84
C ASN A 32 -9.39 7.83 -11.13
N ASP A 33 -9.39 8.26 -12.39
CA ASP A 33 -8.73 9.46 -12.89
C ASP A 33 -7.21 9.41 -12.72
N GLY A 34 -6.49 9.50 -13.84
CA GLY A 34 -5.02 9.39 -13.86
C GLY A 34 -4.53 8.84 -15.19
N PRO A 35 -3.23 8.98 -15.50
CA PRO A 35 -2.69 8.49 -16.75
C PRO A 35 -2.90 6.97 -16.83
N ALA A 36 -3.58 6.52 -17.89
CA ALA A 36 -3.74 5.10 -18.19
C ALA A 36 -2.34 4.53 -18.46
N GLY A 37 -1.80 3.74 -17.54
CA GLY A 37 -0.45 3.23 -17.67
C GLY A 37 0.09 2.51 -16.45
N ARG A 38 1.25 1.89 -16.65
CA ARG A 38 1.98 1.12 -15.64
C ARG A 38 2.29 1.99 -14.42
N LEU A 39 2.25 1.38 -13.23
CA LEU A 39 2.63 2.03 -11.98
C LEU A 39 4.04 2.60 -12.12
N ASP A 40 4.19 3.93 -12.00
CA ASP A 40 5.52 4.54 -11.99
C ASP A 40 6.33 4.00 -10.79
N SER A 41 7.66 4.07 -10.88
CA SER A 41 8.55 3.52 -9.85
C SER A 41 8.31 4.12 -8.46
N ASN A 42 7.83 5.37 -8.40
CA ASN A 42 7.62 6.09 -7.16
C ASN A 42 6.35 5.58 -6.47
N LEU A 43 5.27 5.40 -7.23
CA LEU A 43 4.03 4.80 -6.76
C LEU A 43 4.20 3.32 -6.39
N GLN A 44 5.05 2.58 -7.11
CA GLN A 44 5.45 1.23 -6.68
C GLN A 44 6.16 1.26 -5.33
N THR A 45 7.05 2.23 -5.11
CA THR A 45 7.77 2.38 -3.84
C THR A 45 6.82 2.76 -2.70
N ILE A 46 5.88 3.68 -2.94
CA ILE A 46 4.84 4.04 -1.97
C ILE A 46 3.98 2.82 -1.65
N ALA A 47 3.57 2.04 -2.66
CA ALA A 47 2.78 0.83 -2.44
C ALA A 47 3.53 -0.21 -1.60
N LYS A 48 4.83 -0.42 -1.85
CA LYS A 48 5.70 -1.28 -1.04
C LYS A 48 5.74 -0.81 0.42
N ILE A 49 5.99 0.48 0.66
CA ILE A 49 6.05 1.05 2.02
C ILE A 49 4.69 0.88 2.72
N ALA A 50 3.60 1.27 2.06
CA ALA A 50 2.24 1.20 2.59
C ALA A 50 1.80 -0.23 2.93
N ALA A 51 2.25 -1.23 2.17
CA ALA A 51 1.92 -2.63 2.38
C ALA A 51 2.80 -3.29 3.46
N VAL A 52 4.12 -3.06 3.43
CA VAL A 52 5.10 -3.86 4.18
C VAL A 52 5.56 -3.18 5.47
N CYS A 53 5.73 -1.86 5.45
CA CYS A 53 6.01 -1.06 6.65
C CYS A 53 4.69 -0.73 7.35
N ASN A 54 3.82 -1.73 7.58
CA ASN A 54 2.45 -1.50 8.05
C ASN A 54 1.89 -2.71 8.78
N ASP A 55 1.48 -2.49 10.03
CA ASP A 55 1.04 -3.53 10.95
C ASP A 55 -0.48 -3.59 11.09
N ALA A 56 -1.23 -2.66 10.49
CA ALA A 56 -2.68 -2.70 10.48
C ALA A 56 -3.23 -3.86 9.64
N LEU A 57 -4.42 -4.33 10.00
CA LEU A 57 -5.18 -5.35 9.28
C LEU A 57 -6.57 -4.85 8.99
N VAL A 58 -7.16 -5.34 7.91
CA VAL A 58 -8.56 -5.09 7.56
C VAL A 58 -9.23 -6.44 7.37
N THR A 59 -10.29 -6.68 8.13
CA THR A 59 -11.07 -7.92 8.12
C THR A 59 -12.51 -7.61 7.74
N GLN A 60 -13.10 -8.47 6.93
CA GLN A 60 -14.53 -8.39 6.61
C GLN A 60 -15.33 -9.21 7.63
N SER A 61 -16.33 -8.60 8.25
CA SER A 61 -17.30 -9.27 9.12
C SER A 61 -18.70 -9.00 8.56
N GLY A 62 -19.30 -10.00 7.92
CA GLY A 62 -20.54 -9.83 7.16
C GLY A 62 -20.39 -8.81 6.03
N SER A 63 -21.18 -7.74 6.07
CA SER A 63 -21.13 -6.62 5.11
C SER A 63 -20.20 -5.48 5.55
N GLN A 64 -19.57 -5.57 6.72
CA GLN A 64 -18.73 -4.51 7.29
C GLN A 64 -17.24 -4.83 7.18
N TYR A 65 -16.43 -3.79 7.02
CA TYR A 65 -14.97 -3.87 7.03
C TYR A 65 -14.44 -3.22 8.30
N ILE A 66 -13.69 -4.00 9.09
CA ILE A 66 -13.16 -3.60 10.39
C ILE A 66 -11.65 -3.46 10.26
N ALA A 67 -11.11 -2.32 10.67
CA ALA A 67 -9.68 -2.10 10.80
C ALA A 67 -9.19 -2.49 12.19
N ASN A 68 -8.13 -3.27 12.24
CA ASN A 68 -7.38 -3.60 13.45
C ASN A 68 -6.01 -2.92 13.38
N GLY A 69 -5.59 -2.24 14.45
CA GLY A 69 -4.40 -1.39 14.45
C GLY A 69 -4.71 0.07 14.14
N MET A 70 -3.72 0.83 13.66
CA MET A 70 -3.88 2.27 13.41
C MET A 70 -4.81 2.55 12.22
N PRO A 71 -5.85 3.40 12.37
CA PRO A 71 -6.78 3.74 11.28
C PRO A 71 -6.13 4.32 10.02
N THR A 72 -5.06 5.10 10.20
CA THR A 72 -4.27 5.69 9.11
C THR A 72 -3.51 4.63 8.33
N GLU A 73 -2.95 3.64 9.03
CA GLU A 73 -2.28 2.49 8.43
C GLU A 73 -3.24 1.59 7.65
N ALA A 74 -4.43 1.32 8.20
CA ALA A 74 -5.45 0.54 7.51
C ALA A 74 -5.87 1.20 6.19
N ALA A 75 -6.01 2.53 6.19
CA ALA A 75 -6.33 3.30 4.97
C ALA A 75 -5.23 3.18 3.90
N LEU A 76 -3.95 3.16 4.31
CA LEU A 76 -2.83 2.97 3.38
C LEU A 76 -2.81 1.56 2.78
N LYS A 77 -3.11 0.50 3.57
CA LYS A 77 -3.21 -0.86 3.00
C LYS A 77 -4.29 -0.95 1.94
N LEU A 78 -5.46 -0.37 2.20
CA LEU A 78 -6.54 -0.37 1.22
C LEU A 78 -6.23 0.47 -0.01
N LEU A 79 -5.44 1.54 0.10
CA LEU A 79 -4.96 2.27 -1.07
C LEU A 79 -4.16 1.34 -2.01
N VAL A 80 -3.32 0.46 -1.44
CA VAL A 80 -2.58 -0.55 -2.20
C VAL A 80 -3.52 -1.54 -2.89
N GLU A 81 -4.56 -2.01 -2.20
CA GLU A 81 -5.56 -2.90 -2.78
C GLU A 81 -6.34 -2.23 -3.93
N LYS A 82 -6.75 -0.97 -3.75
CA LYS A 82 -7.49 -0.19 -4.77
C LYS A 82 -6.64 0.11 -6.00
N ARG A 83 -5.31 0.24 -5.83
CA ARG A 83 -4.38 0.42 -6.95
C ARG A 83 -4.08 -0.89 -7.67
N GLY A 84 -4.01 -1.99 -6.91
CA GLY A 84 -3.63 -3.30 -7.40
C GLY A 84 -2.12 -3.54 -7.48
N ILE A 85 -1.76 -4.76 -7.87
CA ILE A 85 -0.38 -5.23 -8.04
C ILE A 85 0.14 -4.86 -9.45
N PRO A 86 1.42 -4.43 -9.60
CA PRO A 86 2.04 -4.19 -10.91
C PRO A 86 2.09 -5.45 -11.79
N GLU A 87 2.07 -5.25 -13.12
CA GLU A 87 2.16 -6.32 -14.12
C GLU A 87 3.42 -7.18 -13.93
N GLY A 88 3.27 -8.51 -14.04
CA GLY A 88 4.36 -9.48 -13.87
C GLY A 88 4.46 -10.11 -12.48
N LEU A 89 3.65 -9.66 -11.51
CA LEU A 89 3.56 -10.31 -10.21
C LEU A 89 2.26 -11.11 -10.10
N ASP A 90 2.42 -12.41 -9.86
CA ASP A 90 1.33 -13.38 -9.96
C ASP A 90 0.15 -13.05 -9.02
N ARG A 91 -1.06 -13.01 -9.58
CA ARG A 91 -2.33 -12.74 -8.87
C ARG A 91 -2.96 -13.99 -8.23
N SER A 92 -2.22 -15.10 -8.16
CA SER A 92 -2.71 -16.39 -7.66
C SER A 92 -3.23 -16.40 -6.22
N LEU A 93 -3.17 -15.30 -5.45
CA LEU A 93 -3.84 -15.20 -4.16
C LEU A 93 -5.34 -15.01 -4.36
N SER A 94 -6.15 -15.76 -3.61
CA SER A 94 -7.60 -15.79 -3.77
C SER A 94 -8.20 -14.37 -3.71
N ALA A 95 -9.06 -14.06 -4.69
CA ALA A 95 -9.79 -12.78 -4.76
C ALA A 95 -10.69 -12.51 -3.54
N SER A 96 -10.81 -13.48 -2.62
CA SER A 96 -11.59 -13.38 -1.39
C SER A 96 -10.85 -12.68 -0.25
N ASP A 97 -9.52 -12.53 -0.33
CA ASP A 97 -8.74 -11.86 0.71
C ASP A 97 -8.72 -10.34 0.49
N VAL A 98 -9.28 -9.59 1.43
CA VAL A 98 -9.34 -8.11 1.39
C VAL A 98 -7.97 -7.46 1.22
N LEU A 99 -6.91 -8.10 1.73
CA LEU A 99 -5.53 -7.60 1.72
C LEU A 99 -4.59 -8.44 0.81
N SER A 100 -5.11 -9.01 -0.27
CA SER A 100 -4.34 -9.88 -1.17
C SER A 100 -3.12 -9.19 -1.79
N CYS A 101 -3.23 -7.92 -2.19
CA CYS A 101 -2.13 -7.15 -2.77
C CYS A 101 -1.03 -6.89 -1.74
N CYS A 102 -1.41 -6.48 -0.52
CA CYS A 102 -0.48 -6.24 0.58
C CYS A 102 0.27 -7.52 0.97
N LYS A 103 -0.43 -8.66 1.07
CA LYS A 103 0.19 -9.97 1.33
C LYS A 103 1.22 -10.30 0.26
N ARG A 104 0.89 -10.06 -1.03
CA ARG A 104 1.82 -10.32 -2.13
C ARG A 104 3.09 -9.46 -2.04
N TRP A 105 2.97 -8.19 -1.67
CA TRP A 105 4.14 -7.33 -1.42
C TRP A 105 5.02 -7.86 -0.30
N GLY A 106 4.43 -8.40 0.77
CA GLY A 106 5.17 -9.05 1.86
C GLY A 106 5.94 -10.30 1.43
N VAL A 107 5.52 -11.00 0.37
CA VAL A 107 6.28 -12.11 -0.23
C VAL A 107 7.46 -11.62 -1.05
N VAL A 108 7.30 -10.51 -1.80
CA VAL A 108 8.38 -9.95 -2.64
C VAL A 108 9.45 -9.27 -1.80
N GLU A 109 9.03 -8.54 -0.77
CA GLU A 109 9.86 -7.75 0.13
C GLU A 109 9.73 -8.31 1.54
N ARG A 110 10.45 -9.40 1.82
CA ARG A 110 10.32 -10.12 3.09
C ARG A 110 10.85 -9.25 4.23
N ARG A 111 9.99 -8.91 5.18
CA ARG A 111 10.38 -8.23 6.43
C ARG A 111 11.37 -9.09 7.22
N ILE A 112 12.52 -8.53 7.54
CA ILE A 112 13.58 -9.17 8.35
C ILE A 112 13.80 -8.48 9.69
N ALA A 113 13.48 -7.19 9.81
CA ALA A 113 13.52 -6.46 11.07
C ALA A 113 12.51 -5.31 11.09
N THR A 114 12.02 -4.99 12.28
CA THR A 114 11.15 -3.85 12.54
C THR A 114 11.92 -2.81 13.34
N LEU A 115 11.92 -1.57 12.87
CA LEU A 115 12.33 -0.40 13.62
C LEU A 115 11.05 0.28 14.08
N GLU A 116 10.65 -0.02 15.31
CA GLU A 116 9.37 0.43 15.84
C GLU A 116 9.23 1.96 15.78
N PHE A 117 7.97 2.38 15.70
CA PHE A 117 7.65 3.79 15.79
C PHE A 117 8.21 4.35 17.09
N ASP A 118 8.97 5.42 16.97
CA ASP A 118 9.54 6.13 18.10
C ASP A 118 9.09 7.59 18.03
N ARG A 119 8.69 8.14 19.17
CA ARG A 119 8.13 9.49 19.23
C ARG A 119 9.15 10.57 18.87
N ASP A 120 10.43 10.34 19.16
CA ASP A 120 11.50 11.27 18.84
C ASP A 120 11.88 11.15 17.35
N LYS A 121 11.95 9.91 16.83
CA LYS A 121 12.17 9.66 15.40
C LYS A 121 10.99 10.06 14.51
N LYS A 122 9.78 10.16 15.07
CA LYS A 122 8.50 10.40 14.38
C LYS A 122 8.32 9.55 13.11
N SER A 123 8.82 8.32 13.15
CA SER A 123 8.85 7.43 11.99
C SER A 123 8.87 5.97 12.42
N MET A 124 8.35 5.13 11.55
CA MET A 124 8.43 3.68 11.63
C MET A 124 9.25 3.17 10.45
N GLY A 125 10.14 2.21 10.70
CA GLY A 125 10.96 1.59 9.68
C GLY A 125 10.80 0.08 9.64
N VAL A 126 10.99 -0.50 8.47
CA VAL A 126 11.10 -1.94 8.29
C VAL A 126 12.28 -2.23 7.36
N ILE A 127 13.17 -3.13 7.78
CA ILE A 127 14.20 -3.67 6.90
C ILE A 127 13.60 -4.87 6.18
N VAL A 128 13.64 -4.83 4.85
CA VAL A 128 13.16 -5.90 3.98
C VAL A 128 14.32 -6.51 3.21
N LYS A 129 14.23 -7.81 2.96
CA LYS A 129 15.07 -8.54 2.01
C LYS A 129 14.24 -8.82 0.77
N SER A 130 14.62 -8.20 -0.34
CA SER A 130 14.00 -8.46 -1.64
C SER A 130 14.30 -9.89 -2.09
N SER A 131 13.40 -10.48 -2.88
CA SER A 131 13.62 -11.78 -3.54
C SER A 131 14.96 -11.87 -4.31
N PHE A 132 15.50 -10.75 -4.78
CA PHE A 132 16.82 -10.64 -5.43
C PHE A 132 18.00 -10.58 -4.45
N GLY A 133 17.78 -10.78 -3.15
CA GLY A 133 18.81 -10.83 -2.11
C GLY A 133 19.26 -9.47 -1.55
N ARG A 134 18.78 -8.35 -2.10
CA ARG A 134 19.11 -7.00 -1.63
C ARG A 134 18.31 -6.63 -0.37
N ASN A 135 18.99 -6.07 0.62
CA ASN A 135 18.34 -5.47 1.78
C ASN A 135 17.99 -4.00 1.51
N THR A 136 16.78 -3.58 1.89
CA THR A 136 16.29 -2.20 1.74
C THR A 136 15.60 -1.76 3.03
N LEU A 137 15.78 -0.50 3.42
CA LEU A 137 15.05 0.13 4.51
C LEU A 137 13.82 0.85 3.94
N LEU A 138 12.63 0.45 4.38
CA LEU A 138 11.37 1.13 4.10
C LEU A 138 10.99 1.97 5.32
N VAL A 139 10.63 3.24 5.11
CA VAL A 139 10.31 4.17 6.20
C VAL A 139 9.00 4.88 5.88
N LYS A 140 8.18 5.11 6.91
CA LYS A 140 7.00 5.97 6.87
C LYS A 140 6.95 6.88 8.10
#